data_AF-A0A434EU95-F1
#
_entry.id   AF-A0A434EU95-F1
#
_cell.length_a   1.000
_cell.length_b   1.000
_cell.length_c   1.000
_cell.angle_alpha   90.00
_cell.angle_beta   90.00
_cell.angle_gamma   90.00
#
_symmetry.space_group_name_H-M   'P 1'
#
loop_
_entity.id
_entity.type
_entity.pdbx_description
1 polymer ?
#
loop_
_entity_poly.entity_id
_entity_poly.type
_entity_poly.pdbx_seq_one_letter_code
_entity_poly.pdbx_strand_id
1 'polypeptide(L)' 'RQLGQIDIVGADIVEVAPAYDHADITAIAGSIIAMHYLGLLAERKARAEELNNGNHAAINHAHGI' A
#
# COMPACT_ATOMS: atom_id res chain seq x y z
N ARG A 1 1.41 -11.14 -4.64
CA ARG A 1 1.38 -9.88 -5.44
C ARG A 1 2.84 -9.54 -5.79
N GLN A 2 3.18 -9.23 -7.05
CA GLN A 2 4.58 -9.01 -7.47
C GLN A 2 5.05 -7.54 -7.36
N LEU A 3 4.14 -6.59 -7.08
CA LEU A 3 4.43 -5.16 -7.07
C LEU A 3 5.00 -4.61 -5.75
N GLY A 4 5.10 -5.42 -4.69
CA GLY A 4 5.49 -4.96 -3.34
C GLY A 4 6.95 -4.50 -3.19
N GLN A 5 7.79 -4.75 -4.19
CA GLN A 5 9.19 -4.29 -4.21
C GLN A 5 9.37 -2.97 -4.97
N ILE A 6 8.34 -2.51 -5.68
CA ILE A 6 8.39 -1.25 -6.43
C ILE A 6 8.14 -0.09 -5.47
N ASP A 7 8.96 0.95 -5.56
CA ASP A 7 8.75 2.18 -4.80
C ASP A 7 7.67 3.05 -5.46
N ILE A 8 6.40 2.70 -5.21
CA ILE A 8 5.26 3.44 -5.74
C ILE A 8 4.99 4.68 -4.87
N VAL A 9 5.26 5.86 -5.44
CA VAL A 9 5.08 7.16 -4.77
C VAL A 9 3.66 7.72 -4.86
N GLY A 10 2.85 7.23 -5.81
CA GLY A 10 1.47 7.66 -6.06
C GLY A 10 0.81 6.80 -7.13
N ALA A 11 -0.53 6.80 -7.20
CA ALA A 11 -1.29 6.13 -8.23
C ALA A 11 -2.65 6.80 -8.42
N ASP A 12 -3.07 6.95 -9.68
CA ASP A 12 -4.37 7.49 -10.07
C ASP A 12 -5.12 6.45 -10.91
N ILE A 13 -6.46 6.44 -10.78
CA ILE A 13 -7.34 5.60 -11.59
C ILE A 13 -8.16 6.53 -12.48
N VAL A 14 -7.96 6.39 -13.78
CA VAL A 14 -8.53 7.26 -14.81
C VAL A 14 -9.38 6.44 -15.79
N GLU A 15 -10.15 7.14 -16.63
CA GLU A 15 -10.96 6.54 -17.70
C GLU A 15 -12.08 5.59 -17.21
N VAL A 16 -12.60 5.81 -16.01
CA VAL A 16 -13.86 5.19 -15.57
C VAL A 16 -15.01 6.08 -16.03
N ALA A 17 -15.86 5.57 -16.93
CA ALA A 17 -17.00 6.29 -17.49
C ALA A 17 -18.33 5.60 -17.14
N PRO A 18 -18.97 5.93 -15.99
CA PRO A 18 -20.15 5.20 -15.50
C PRO A 18 -21.32 5.14 -16.48
N ALA A 19 -21.52 6.19 -17.28
CA ALA A 19 -22.60 6.22 -18.29
C ALA A 19 -22.45 5.16 -19.40
N TYR A 20 -21.23 4.64 -19.59
CA TYR A 20 -20.90 3.61 -20.58
C TYR A 20 -20.50 2.28 -19.93
N ASP A 21 -20.55 2.20 -18.60
CA ASP A 21 -20.12 1.02 -17.86
C ASP A 21 -21.28 0.03 -17.68
N HIS A 22 -21.23 -1.07 -18.43
CA HIS A 22 -22.26 -2.10 -18.33
C HIS A 22 -22.06 -2.94 -17.08
N ALA A 23 -23.09 -2.98 -16.22
CA ALA A 23 -23.08 -3.70 -14.95
C ALA A 23 -21.93 -3.29 -14.01
N ASP A 24 -21.52 -2.02 -14.06
CA ASP A 24 -20.47 -1.41 -13.22
C ASP A 24 -19.11 -2.12 -13.27
N ILE A 25 -18.86 -2.92 -14.33
CA ILE A 25 -17.69 -3.79 -14.40
C ILE A 25 -16.39 -2.96 -14.36
N THR A 26 -16.36 -1.82 -15.05
CA THR A 26 -15.19 -0.92 -15.10
C THR A 26 -14.98 -0.23 -13.76
N ALA A 27 -16.05 0.24 -13.11
CA ALA A 27 -15.99 0.86 -11.79
C ALA A 27 -15.55 -0.15 -10.71
N ILE A 28 -16.04 -1.39 -10.78
CA ILE A 28 -15.62 -2.48 -9.90
C ILE A 28 -14.14 -2.84 -10.14
N ALA A 29 -13.72 -2.96 -11.40
CA ALA A 29 -12.31 -3.21 -11.73
C ALA A 29 -11.40 -2.09 -11.20
N GLY A 30 -11.79 -0.83 -11.36
CA GLY A 30 -11.08 0.32 -10.77
C GLY A 30 -11.02 0.22 -9.24
N SER A 31 -12.13 -0.10 -8.59
CA SER A 31 -12.19 -0.27 -7.13
C SER A 31 -11.26 -1.39 -6.63
N ILE A 32 -11.18 -2.51 -7.37
CA ILE A 32 -10.26 -3.60 -7.07
C ILE A 32 -8.81 -3.12 -7.19
N ILE A 33 -8.46 -2.39 -8.25
CA ILE A 33 -7.11 -1.83 -8.40
C ILE A 33 -6.76 -0.88 -7.24
N ALA A 34 -7.68 0.00 -6.83
CA ALA A 34 -7.50 0.87 -5.68
C ALA A 34 -7.27 0.08 -4.39
N MET A 35 -8.06 -0.97 -4.13
CA MET A 35 -7.89 -1.86 -3.00
C MET A 35 -6.51 -2.55 -3.03
N HIS A 36 -6.05 -2.99 -4.20
CA HIS A 36 -4.73 -3.56 -4.35
C HIS A 36 -3.63 -2.56 -3.99
N TYR A 37 -3.73 -1.33 -4.50
CA TYR A 37 -2.80 -0.23 -4.20
C TYR A 37 -2.78 0.11 -2.70
N LEU A 38 -3.94 0.27 -2.07
CA LEU A 38 -4.05 0.51 -0.63
C LEU A 38 -3.40 -0.62 0.19
N GLY A 39 -3.56 -1.88 -0.24
CA GLY A 39 -2.87 -3.01 0.39
C GLY A 39 -1.34 -2.88 0.31
N LEU A 40 -0.79 -2.43 -0.83
CA LEU A 40 0.66 -2.19 -0.96
C LEU A 40 1.15 -1.07 -0.04
N LEU A 41 0.37 0.01 0.11
CA LEU A 41 0.69 1.09 1.04
C LEU A 41 0.67 0.61 2.50
N ALA A 42 -0.31 -0.21 2.86
CA ALA A 42 -0.41 -0.81 4.19
C ALA A 42 0.78 -1.74 4.48
N GLU A 43 1.15 -2.60 3.53
CA GLU A 43 2.34 -3.46 3.64
C GLU A 43 3.62 -2.64 3.82
N ARG A 44 3.78 -1.55 3.05
CA ARG A 44 4.93 -0.65 3.20
C ARG A 44 4.97 0.01 4.57
N LYS A 45 3.83 0.48 5.06
CA LYS A 45 3.70 1.11 6.38
C LYS A 45 4.05 0.13 7.49
N ALA A 46 3.51 -1.09 7.46
CA ALA A 46 3.81 -2.13 8.43
C ALA A 46 5.31 -2.44 8.49
N ARG A 47 5.96 -2.60 7.33
CA ARG A 47 7.42 -2.82 7.25
C ARG A 47 8.22 -1.65 7.84
N ALA A 48 7.80 -0.41 7.59
CA ALA A 48 8.46 0.77 8.15
C ALA A 48 8.31 0.86 9.68
N GLU A 49 7.13 0.52 10.21
CA GLU A 49 6.88 0.45 11.66
C GLU A 49 7.73 -0.65 12.33
N GLU A 50 7.83 -1.84 11.71
CA GLU A 50 8.70 -2.91 12.20
C GLU A 50 10.17 -2.48 12.31
N LEU A 51 10.69 -1.78 11.29
CA LEU A 51 12.05 -1.24 11.29
C LEU A 51 12.26 -0.21 12.41
N ASN A 52 11.29 0.70 12.62
CA ASN A 52 11.37 1.69 13.69
C ASN A 52 11.35 1.04 15.08
N ASN A 53 10.47 0.06 15.30
CA ASN A 53 10.37 -0.65 16.56
C ASN A 53 11.65 -1.45 16.89
N GLY A 54 12.25 -2.08 15.88
CA GLY A 54 13.54 -2.76 16.01
C GLY A 54 14.67 -1.82 16.43
N ASN A 55 14.71 -0.61 15.85
CA ASN A 55 15.68 0.41 16.24
C ASN A 55 15.51 0.83 17.71
N HIS A 56 14.27 0.99 18.20
CA HIS A 56 14.00 1.30 19.60
C HIS A 56 14.42 0.18 20.57
N ALA A 57 14.29 -1.09 20.18
CA ALA A 57 14.78 -2.21 20.99
C ALA A 57 16.32 -2.23 21.09
N ALA A 58 17.01 -1.98 19.97
CA ALA A 58 18.47 -1.97 19.92
C ALA A 58 19.09 -0.83 20.75
N ILE A 59 18.52 0.39 20.69
CA ILE A 59 19.00 1.52 21.51
C ILE A 59 18.82 1.25 23.00
N ASN A 60 17.70 0.66 23.43
CA ASN A 60 17.46 0.40 24.85
C ASN A 60 18.45 -0.63 25.43
N HIS A 61 18.88 -1.60 24.62
CA HIS A 61 19.90 -2.55 25.04
C HIS A 61 21.30 -1.91 25.14
N ALA A 62 21.63 -0.96 24.27
CA ALA A 62 22.93 -0.28 24.26
C ALA A 62 23.13 0.74 25.41
N HIS A 63 22.05 1.27 25.99
CA HIS A 63 22.11 2.20 27.13
C HIS A 63 22.04 1.50 28.50
N GLY A 64 21.92 0.16 28.52
CA GLY A 64 21.91 -0.64 29.74
C GLY A 64 23.30 -1.21 30.08
N ILE A 65 24.23 -0.34 30.46
CA ILE A 65 25.46 -0.66 31.23
C ILE A 65 25.67 0.40 32.30
#